data_AF-R6JZ37-F1
#
_entry.id   AF-R6JZ37-F1
#
_cell.length_a   1.000
_cell.length_b   1.000
_cell.length_c   1.000
_cell.angle_alpha   90.00
_cell.angle_beta   90.00
_cell.angle_gamma   90.00
#
_symmetry.space_group_name_H-M   'P 1'
#
loop_
_entity.id
_entity.type
_entity.pdbx_description
1 polymer ?
#
loop_
_entity_poly.entity_id
_entity_poly.type
_entity_poly.pdbx_seq_one_letter_code
_entity_poly.pdbx_strand_id
1 'polypeptide(L)'
;MSGKENLTKIEFINQNVYHVRSTYVEVDGYPYLLELVDQITEETHMDHFNAINDTYGHPVGDLALKQAAKAIKNCVKRTDSVVRFGGDEIFVVFGDIPFHMLQEKLEEIRSCVDKAVIPDYPQLKLSISIGGVYGPGQVSDLMEAADRLLFQVKREKAGLKIKEKMNERL
;
A
#
# COMPACT_ATOMS: atom_id res chain seq x y z
N MET A 1 -15.41 31.03 -15.85
CA MET A 1 -15.59 29.81 -16.66
C MET A 1 -15.40 28.63 -15.74
N SER A 2 -16.42 27.76 -15.69
CA SER A 2 -16.61 26.69 -14.71
C SER A 2 -15.41 25.74 -14.65
N GLY A 3 -15.01 25.35 -13.45
CA GLY A 3 -13.92 24.41 -13.23
C GLY A 3 -14.18 23.08 -13.95
N LYS A 4 -13.11 22.44 -14.42
CA LYS A 4 -13.15 21.02 -14.81
C LYS A 4 -13.48 20.23 -13.55
N GLU A 5 -14.76 19.94 -13.33
CA GLU A 5 -15.21 19.14 -12.20
C GLU A 5 -14.83 17.69 -12.47
N ASN A 6 -13.79 17.21 -11.78
CA ASN A 6 -13.52 15.79 -11.68
C ASN A 6 -14.59 15.18 -10.78
N LEU A 7 -15.44 14.33 -11.35
CA LEU A 7 -16.44 13.59 -10.60
C LEU A 7 -15.87 12.22 -10.24
N THR A 8 -15.88 11.92 -8.96
CA THR A 8 -15.54 10.61 -8.40
C THR A 8 -16.81 9.93 -7.94
N LYS A 9 -16.99 8.66 -8.31
CA LYS A 9 -18.04 7.79 -7.78
C LYS A 9 -17.44 6.43 -7.38
N ILE A 10 -18.10 5.77 -6.44
CA ILE A 10 -17.82 4.39 -6.06
C ILE A 10 -18.89 3.51 -6.69
N GLU A 11 -18.48 2.48 -7.44
CA GLU A 11 -19.38 1.50 -8.03
C GLU A 11 -19.14 0.12 -7.41
N PHE A 12 -20.22 -0.63 -7.19
CA PHE A 12 -20.18 -1.99 -6.70
C PHE A 12 -20.60 -2.92 -7.85
N ILE A 13 -19.70 -3.79 -8.29
CA ILE A 13 -20.00 -4.81 -9.31
C ILE A 13 -19.68 -6.18 -8.70
N ASN A 14 -20.72 -6.98 -8.46
CA ASN A 14 -20.65 -8.20 -7.65
C ASN A 14 -20.16 -7.90 -6.21
N GLN A 15 -19.12 -8.60 -5.74
CA GLN A 15 -18.45 -8.37 -4.45
C GLN A 15 -17.26 -7.39 -4.54
N ASN A 16 -17.01 -6.79 -5.70
CA ASN A 16 -15.87 -5.91 -5.91
C ASN A 16 -16.31 -4.45 -5.87
N VAL A 17 -15.47 -3.62 -5.25
CA VAL A 17 -15.64 -2.16 -5.19
C VAL A 17 -14.77 -1.55 -6.29
N TYR A 18 -15.26 -0.53 -6.98
CA TYR A 18 -14.55 0.16 -8.04
C TYR A 18 -14.59 1.67 -7.77
N HIS A 19 -13.43 2.32 -7.88
CA HIS A 19 -13.33 3.77 -7.93
C HIS A 19 -13.40 4.19 -9.39
N VAL A 20 -14.43 4.95 -9.74
CA VAL A 20 -14.59 5.48 -11.09
C VAL A 20 -14.29 6.96 -11.08
N ARG A 21 -13.31 7.36 -11.89
CA ARG A 21 -12.96 8.76 -12.15
C ARG A 21 -13.41 9.15 -13.55
N SER A 22 -14.29 10.14 -13.61
CA SER A 22 -14.76 10.72 -14.86
C SER A 22 -14.02 12.03 -15.12
N THR A 23 -13.31 12.13 -16.24
CA THR A 23 -12.55 13.32 -16.64
C THR A 23 -12.95 13.76 -18.03
N TYR A 24 -13.27 15.05 -18.18
CA TYR A 24 -13.44 15.66 -19.49
C TYR A 24 -12.09 15.97 -20.13
N VAL A 25 -11.87 15.42 -21.32
CA VAL A 25 -10.65 15.61 -22.10
C VAL A 25 -11.04 16.12 -23.48
N GLU A 26 -10.30 17.10 -24.00
CA GLU A 26 -10.47 17.59 -25.37
C GLU A 26 -9.31 17.05 -26.21
N VAL A 27 -9.62 16.38 -27.32
CA VAL A 27 -8.63 15.85 -28.28
C VAL A 27 -8.98 16.40 -29.65
N ASP A 28 -8.04 17.14 -30.25
CA ASP A 28 -8.21 17.82 -31.55
C ASP A 28 -9.44 18.72 -31.65
N GLY A 29 -9.82 19.39 -30.56
CA GLY A 29 -10.99 20.26 -30.51
C GLY A 29 -12.32 19.55 -30.22
N TYR A 30 -12.31 18.23 -30.06
CA TYR A 30 -13.49 17.43 -29.77
C TYR A 30 -13.52 17.01 -28.29
N PRO A 31 -14.64 17.22 -27.59
CA PRO A 31 -14.77 16.83 -26.18
C PRO A 31 -15.06 15.34 -26.04
N TYR A 32 -14.34 14.70 -25.12
CA TYR A 32 -14.51 13.30 -24.72
C TYR A 32 -14.73 13.24 -23.20
N LEU A 33 -15.60 12.31 -22.79
CA LEU A 33 -15.68 11.87 -21.40
C LEU A 33 -14.86 10.60 -21.27
N LEU A 34 -13.76 10.67 -20.51
CA LEU A 34 -12.96 9.51 -20.17
C LEU A 34 -13.43 8.99 -18.81
N GLU A 35 -13.84 7.72 -18.74
CA GLU A 35 -14.09 7.02 -17.48
C GLU A 35 -12.92 6.06 -17.21
N LEU A 36 -12.17 6.33 -16.15
CA LEU A 36 -11.15 5.45 -15.62
C LEU A 36 -11.77 4.65 -14.48
N VAL A 37 -11.75 3.32 -14.61
CA VAL A 37 -12.30 2.39 -13.62
C VAL A 37 -11.14 1.66 -12.97
N ASP A 38 -10.85 2.01 -11.73
CA ASP A 38 -9.87 1.33 -10.90
C ASP A 38 -10.63 0.40 -9.95
N GLN A 39 -10.33 -0.90 -9.97
CA GLN A 39 -10.88 -1.80 -8.95
C GLN A 39 -10.25 -1.42 -7.61
N ILE A 40 -11.08 -1.03 -6.64
CA ILE A 40 -10.67 -0.93 -5.24
C ILE A 40 -10.53 -2.37 -4.76
N THR A 41 -9.31 -2.87 -4.85
CA THR A 41 -8.94 -4.08 -4.16
C THR A 41 -8.70 -3.70 -2.70
N GLU A 42 -9.29 -4.42 -1.75
CA GLU A 42 -9.01 -4.33 -0.31
C GLU A 42 -7.57 -4.82 -0.01
N GLU A 43 -6.58 -4.26 -0.69
CA GLU A 43 -5.20 -4.69 -0.64
C GLU A 43 -4.46 -3.96 0.47
N THR A 44 -4.77 -4.40 1.68
CA THR A 44 -4.00 -4.09 2.88
C THR A 44 -2.57 -4.60 2.71
N HIS A 45 -1.58 -3.93 3.29
CA HIS A 45 -0.20 -4.44 3.32
C HIS A 45 -0.11 -5.85 3.94
N MET A 46 -1.04 -6.20 4.83
CA MET A 46 -1.11 -7.52 5.48
C MET A 46 -1.75 -8.55 4.55
N ASP A 47 -1.06 -9.65 4.33
CA ASP A 47 -1.58 -10.70 3.47
C ASP A 47 -2.70 -11.46 4.20
N HIS A 48 -3.72 -11.85 3.44
CA HIS A 48 -4.87 -12.60 3.95
C HIS A 48 -5.68 -11.89 5.07
N PHE A 49 -5.58 -10.56 5.20
CA PHE A 49 -6.28 -9.83 6.26
C PHE A 49 -7.78 -10.09 6.31
N ASN A 50 -8.46 -10.12 5.16
CA ASN A 50 -9.88 -10.43 5.11
C ASN A 50 -10.18 -11.83 5.60
N ALA A 51 -9.34 -12.82 5.27
CA ALA A 51 -9.50 -14.17 5.81
C ALA A 51 -9.35 -14.20 7.33
N ILE A 52 -8.51 -13.34 7.92
CA ILE A 52 -8.41 -13.17 9.38
C ILE A 52 -9.71 -12.58 9.92
N ASN A 53 -10.24 -11.51 9.31
CA ASN A 53 -11.51 -10.90 9.71
C ASN A 53 -12.69 -11.86 9.59
N ASP A 54 -12.77 -12.62 8.49
CA ASP A 54 -13.85 -13.58 8.23
C ASP A 54 -13.81 -14.76 9.20
N THR A 55 -12.59 -15.20 9.58
CA THR A 55 -12.42 -16.37 10.46
C THR A 55 -12.53 -16.00 11.95
N TYR A 56 -12.00 -14.84 12.36
CA TYR A 56 -11.83 -14.49 13.76
C TYR A 56 -12.57 -13.21 14.18
N GLY A 57 -13.16 -12.49 13.23
CA GLY A 57 -13.84 -11.22 13.43
C GLY A 57 -12.90 -10.01 13.41
N HIS A 58 -13.48 -8.84 13.11
CA HIS A 58 -12.77 -7.55 13.08
C HIS A 58 -11.93 -7.22 14.33
N PRO A 59 -12.33 -7.56 15.57
CA PRO A 59 -11.49 -7.30 16.74
C PRO A 59 -10.13 -8.01 16.68
N VAL A 60 -10.07 -9.21 16.10
CA VAL A 60 -8.83 -9.98 15.94
C VAL A 60 -8.02 -9.44 14.77
N GLY A 61 -8.68 -9.00 13.70
CA GLY A 61 -8.04 -8.23 12.64
C GLY A 61 -7.34 -6.97 13.17
N ASP A 62 -8.00 -6.20 14.03
CA ASP A 62 -7.39 -5.04 14.67
C ASP A 62 -6.16 -5.39 15.53
N LEU A 63 -6.19 -6.54 16.22
CA LEU A 63 -5.03 -7.05 16.96
C LEU A 63 -3.89 -7.42 16.00
N ALA A 64 -4.21 -8.06 14.87
CA ALA A 64 -3.23 -8.41 13.85
C ALA A 64 -2.55 -7.16 13.27
N LEU A 65 -3.32 -6.13 12.91
CA LEU A 65 -2.77 -4.85 12.43
C LEU A 65 -1.88 -4.17 13.48
N LYS A 66 -2.33 -4.13 14.74
CA LYS A 66 -1.53 -3.55 15.84
C LYS A 66 -0.22 -4.32 16.04
N GLN A 67 -0.27 -5.64 15.96
CA GLN A 67 0.90 -6.49 16.15
C GLN A 67 1.88 -6.36 14.98
N ALA A 68 1.39 -6.31 13.73
CA ALA A 68 2.21 -6.04 12.55
C ALA A 68 2.87 -4.66 12.64
N ALA A 69 2.11 -3.61 12.97
CA ALA A 69 2.63 -2.26 13.13
C ALA A 69 3.72 -2.18 14.23
N LYS A 70 3.52 -2.89 15.35
CA LYS A 70 4.51 -3.00 16.43
C LYS A 70 5.78 -3.71 15.96
N ALA A 71 5.65 -4.81 15.21
CA ALA A 71 6.78 -5.54 14.65
C ALA A 71 7.59 -4.68 13.67
N ILE A 72 6.90 -3.97 12.77
CA ILE A 72 7.52 -3.01 11.84
C ILE A 72 8.25 -1.91 12.63
N LYS A 73 7.58 -1.30 13.64
CA LYS A 73 8.18 -0.20 14.40
C LYS A 73 9.42 -0.61 15.18
N ASN A 74 9.46 -1.84 15.70
CA ASN A 74 10.62 -2.39 16.39
C ASN A 74 11.78 -2.76 15.44
N CYS A 75 11.47 -2.95 14.15
CA CYS A 75 12.46 -3.28 13.13
C CYS A 75 13.15 -2.03 12.56
N VAL A 76 12.53 -0.84 12.61
CA VAL A 76 13.09 0.38 12.02
C VAL A 76 13.84 1.25 13.03
N LYS A 77 14.67 2.19 12.54
CA LYS A 77 15.41 3.11 13.42
C LYS A 77 14.45 4.13 14.05
N ARG A 78 14.89 4.78 15.13
CA ARG A 78 14.13 5.89 15.76
C ARG A 78 13.90 7.07 14.81
N THR A 79 14.81 7.27 13.85
CA THR A 79 14.74 8.32 12.83
C THR A 79 13.76 7.99 11.69
N ASP A 80 13.35 6.73 11.57
CA ASP A 80 12.40 6.30 10.55
C ASP A 80 10.96 6.51 11.03
N SER A 81 10.10 6.93 10.11
CA SER A 81 8.70 7.18 10.40
C SER A 81 7.87 5.98 9.96
N VAL A 82 6.98 5.52 10.85
CA VAL A 82 5.97 4.51 10.53
C VAL A 82 4.63 5.18 10.69
N VAL A 83 3.87 5.28 9.60
CA VAL A 83 2.63 6.05 9.52
C VAL A 83 1.50 5.13 9.10
N ARG A 84 0.38 5.16 9.82
CA ARG A 84 -0.87 4.55 9.38
C ARG A 84 -1.67 5.61 8.60
N PHE A 85 -1.84 5.41 7.30
CA PHE A 85 -2.40 6.45 6.41
C PHE A 85 -3.93 6.39 6.29
N GLY A 86 -4.52 5.20 6.40
CA GLY A 86 -5.96 4.97 6.48
C GLY A 86 -6.23 3.47 6.67
N GLY A 87 -7.31 3.09 7.37
CA GLY A 87 -7.70 1.68 7.53
C GLY A 87 -6.55 0.79 7.99
N ASP A 88 -6.01 -0.01 7.07
CA ASP A 88 -4.96 -1.03 7.27
C ASP A 88 -3.66 -0.71 6.51
N GLU A 89 -3.52 0.50 5.96
CA GLU A 89 -2.34 0.95 5.23
C GLU A 89 -1.24 1.46 6.18
N ILE A 90 -0.05 0.89 6.05
CA ILE A 90 1.14 1.26 6.83
C ILE A 90 2.24 1.69 5.86
N PHE A 91 2.69 2.93 5.99
CA PHE A 91 3.84 3.46 5.27
C PHE A 91 5.06 3.53 6.18
N VAL A 92 6.22 3.16 5.64
CA VAL A 92 7.51 3.33 6.30
C VAL A 92 8.33 4.33 5.49
N VAL A 93 8.73 5.43 6.12
CA VAL A 93 9.58 6.46 5.52
C VAL A 93 10.94 6.40 6.19
N PHE A 94 11.96 6.09 5.39
CA PHE A 94 13.34 6.04 5.84
C PHE A 94 13.99 7.42 5.70
N GLY A 95 14.64 7.89 6.77
CA GLY A 95 15.30 9.19 6.76
C GLY A 95 16.68 9.19 6.07
N ASP A 96 17.43 8.10 6.23
CA ASP A 96 18.77 7.94 5.67
C ASP A 96 19.07 6.45 5.48
N ILE A 97 18.73 5.93 4.30
CA ILE A 97 19.02 4.57 3.88
C ILE A 97 19.61 4.60 2.46
N PRO A 98 20.78 4.01 2.20
CA PRO A 98 21.25 3.85 0.83
C PRO A 98 20.35 2.89 0.04
N PHE A 99 20.15 3.13 -1.26
CA PHE A 99 19.31 2.26 -2.10
C PHE A 99 19.69 0.78 -2.04
N HIS A 100 21.00 0.48 -2.06
CA HIS A 100 21.50 -0.90 -2.00
C HIS A 100 21.15 -1.63 -0.69
N MET A 101 20.86 -0.90 0.40
CA MET A 101 20.42 -1.47 1.68
C MET A 101 18.90 -1.58 1.79
N LEU A 102 18.13 -0.94 0.90
CA LEU A 102 16.68 -0.87 1.02
C LEU A 102 16.04 -2.25 0.94
N GLN A 103 16.49 -3.10 0.00
CA GLN A 103 15.93 -4.44 -0.16
C GLN A 103 16.11 -5.28 1.10
N GLU A 104 17.33 -5.33 1.64
CA GLU A 104 17.64 -6.06 2.87
C GLU A 104 16.80 -5.53 4.03
N LYS A 105 16.66 -4.21 4.15
CA LYS A 105 15.86 -3.61 5.22
C LYS A 105 14.38 -3.98 5.12
N LEU A 106 13.82 -4.02 3.92
CA LEU A 106 12.43 -4.40 3.72
C LEU A 106 12.20 -5.89 3.99
N GLU A 107 13.14 -6.77 3.63
CA GLU A 107 13.06 -8.18 4.00
C GLU A 107 13.21 -8.41 5.51
N GLU A 108 14.04 -7.62 6.19
CA GLU A 108 14.11 -7.63 7.66
C GLU A 108 12.75 -7.31 8.27
N ILE A 109 12.07 -6.27 7.75
CA ILE A 109 10.73 -5.88 8.20
C ILE A 109 9.71 -7.01 7.98
N ARG A 110 9.72 -7.65 6.80
CA ARG A 110 8.86 -8.81 6.52
C ARG A 110 9.12 -9.93 7.50
N SER A 111 10.39 -10.28 7.73
CA SER A 111 10.78 -11.31 8.69
C SER A 111 10.34 -10.98 10.12
N CYS A 112 10.38 -9.71 10.54
CA CYS A 112 9.88 -9.28 11.83
C CYS A 112 8.37 -9.48 11.98
N VAL A 113 7.59 -9.20 10.93
CA VAL A 113 6.14 -9.45 10.92
C VAL A 113 5.82 -10.94 10.90
N ASP A 114 6.53 -11.74 10.09
CA ASP A 114 6.34 -13.19 10.02
C ASP A 114 6.59 -13.90 11.36
N LYS A 115 7.49 -13.35 12.18
CA LYS A 115 7.81 -13.84 13.53
C LYS A 115 6.90 -13.27 14.60
N ALA A 116 6.07 -12.29 14.29
CA ALA A 116 5.20 -11.65 15.26
C ALA A 116 4.09 -12.62 15.69
N VAL A 117 3.92 -12.76 17.00
CA VAL A 117 2.90 -13.63 17.60
C VAL A 117 1.85 -12.78 18.29
N ILE A 118 0.58 -13.10 18.08
CA ILE A 118 -0.52 -12.57 18.89
C ILE A 118 -0.72 -13.53 20.05
N PRO A 119 -0.54 -13.10 21.32
CA PRO A 119 -0.56 -14.02 22.48
C PRO A 119 -1.80 -14.91 22.58
N ASP A 120 -2.98 -14.34 22.31
CA ASP A 120 -4.26 -15.07 22.37
C ASP A 120 -4.55 -15.90 21.12
N TYR A 121 -3.75 -15.73 20.05
CA TYR A 121 -3.89 -16.41 18.76
C TYR A 121 -2.52 -16.87 18.23
N PRO A 122 -1.80 -17.75 18.95
CA PRO A 122 -0.42 -18.13 18.60
C PRO A 122 -0.29 -18.89 17.28
N GLN A 123 -1.39 -19.49 16.81
CA GLN A 123 -1.49 -20.15 15.52
C GLN A 123 -1.63 -19.17 14.34
N LEU A 124 -2.03 -17.92 14.60
CA LEU A 124 -2.24 -16.92 13.57
C LEU A 124 -0.89 -16.44 13.05
N LYS A 125 -0.59 -16.75 11.79
CA LYS A 125 0.59 -16.27 11.09
C LYS A 125 0.26 -14.96 10.39
N LEU A 126 1.04 -13.94 10.71
CA LEU A 126 1.01 -12.67 10.01
C LEU A 126 2.05 -12.71 8.90
N SER A 127 1.76 -12.09 7.77
CA SER A 127 2.75 -11.79 6.74
C SER A 127 2.34 -10.51 6.03
N ILE A 128 3.31 -9.87 5.38
CA ILE A 128 3.09 -8.64 4.63
C ILE A 128 3.76 -8.70 3.26
N SER A 129 3.09 -8.05 2.31
CA SER A 129 3.64 -7.69 1.01
C SER A 129 4.11 -6.23 1.04
N ILE A 130 5.22 -5.92 0.37
CA ILE A 130 5.80 -4.56 0.38
C ILE A 130 6.12 -4.08 -1.04
N GLY A 131 5.64 -2.89 -1.39
CA GLY A 131 6.15 -2.09 -2.49
C GLY A 131 7.06 -0.97 -1.97
N GLY A 132 8.30 -0.91 -2.43
CA GLY A 132 9.28 0.09 -2.00
C GLY A 132 9.73 0.99 -3.15
N VAL A 133 9.81 2.30 -2.89
CA VAL A 133 10.36 3.27 -3.86
C VAL A 133 11.50 4.04 -3.21
N TYR A 134 12.57 4.24 -3.96
CA TYR A 134 13.72 5.02 -3.56
C TYR A 134 13.98 6.13 -4.56
N GLY A 135 14.16 7.37 -4.09
CA GLY A 135 14.56 8.47 -4.94
C GLY A 135 13.87 9.78 -4.58
N PRO A 136 14.22 10.87 -5.27
CA PRO A 136 13.63 12.18 -5.07
C PRO A 136 12.18 12.24 -5.59
N GLY A 137 11.38 13.13 -4.99
CA GLY A 137 10.02 13.41 -5.43
C GLY A 137 9.15 13.97 -4.32
N GLN A 138 7.92 14.38 -4.68
CA GLN A 138 6.90 14.68 -3.68
C GLN A 138 6.47 13.38 -3.00
N VAL A 139 6.15 13.47 -1.70
CA VAL A 139 5.74 12.32 -0.90
C VAL A 139 4.55 11.59 -1.53
N SER A 140 3.57 12.33 -2.06
CA SER A 140 2.41 11.78 -2.78
C SER A 140 2.80 10.88 -3.95
N ASP A 141 3.73 11.34 -4.80
CA ASP A 141 4.13 10.61 -6.01
C ASP A 141 4.88 9.32 -5.66
N LEU A 142 5.67 9.36 -4.57
CA LEU A 142 6.42 8.21 -4.07
C LEU A 142 5.47 7.20 -3.42
N MET A 143 4.47 7.67 -2.67
CA MET A 143 3.44 6.82 -2.08
C MET A 143 2.62 6.11 -3.17
N GLU A 144 2.13 6.83 -4.18
CA GLU A 144 1.41 6.22 -5.29
C GLU A 144 2.27 5.19 -6.06
N ALA A 145 3.57 5.48 -6.23
CA ALA A 145 4.47 4.54 -6.88
C ALA A 145 4.73 3.29 -6.03
N ALA A 146 4.84 3.44 -4.71
CA ALA A 146 4.98 2.33 -3.77
C ALA A 146 3.72 1.45 -3.74
N ASP A 147 2.54 2.08 -3.73
CA ASP A 147 1.25 1.40 -3.78
C ASP A 147 1.08 0.57 -5.08
N ARG A 148 1.41 1.17 -6.24
CA ARG A 148 1.43 0.41 -7.50
C ARG A 148 2.37 -0.78 -7.48
N LEU A 149 3.51 -0.70 -6.79
CA LEU A 149 4.42 -1.83 -6.62
C LEU A 149 3.85 -2.88 -5.67
N LEU A 150 3.20 -2.48 -4.58
CA LEU A 150 2.53 -3.39 -3.66
C LEU A 150 1.47 -4.22 -4.39
N PHE A 151 0.64 -3.57 -5.20
CA PHE A 151 -0.36 -4.25 -6.02
C PHE A 151 0.26 -5.30 -6.95
N GLN A 152 1.37 -4.96 -7.61
CA GLN A 152 2.11 -5.93 -8.43
C GLN A 152 2.64 -7.12 -7.60
N VAL A 153 3.18 -6.83 -6.42
CA VAL A 153 3.71 -7.85 -5.50
C VAL A 153 2.63 -8.84 -5.10
N LYS A 154 1.43 -8.36 -4.76
CA LYS A 154 0.31 -9.21 -4.36
C LYS A 154 -0.23 -10.04 -5.52
N ARG A 155 -0.35 -9.45 -6.71
CA ARG A 155 -0.73 -10.18 -7.93
C ARG A 155 0.25 -11.28 -8.31
N GLU A 156 1.54 -11.02 -8.18
CA GLU A 156 2.60 -11.98 -8.54
C GLU A 156 2.98 -12.91 -7.40
N LYS A 157 2.47 -12.67 -6.18
CA LYS A 157 2.87 -13.36 -4.94
C LYS A 157 4.39 -13.31 -4.71
N ALA A 158 5.02 -12.19 -5.09
CA ALA A 158 6.47 -12.00 -5.02
C ALA A 158 6.96 -11.60 -3.62
N GLY A 159 6.05 -11.16 -2.74
CA GLY A 159 6.36 -10.71 -1.38
C GLY A 159 7.03 -9.33 -1.25
N LEU A 160 7.95 -8.97 -2.15
CA LEU A 160 8.63 -7.67 -2.16
C LEU A 160 8.97 -7.23 -3.58
N LYS A 161 8.77 -5.94 -3.89
CA LYS A 161 9.37 -5.27 -5.05
C LYS A 161 9.88 -3.89 -4.65
N ILE A 162 11.04 -3.51 -5.19
CA ILE A 162 11.60 -2.17 -5.04
C ILE A 162 11.88 -1.53 -6.39
N LYS A 163 11.79 -0.20 -6.46
CA LYS A 163 12.16 0.58 -7.64
C LYS A 163 12.96 1.81 -7.25
N GLU A 164 14.05 2.04 -7.96
CA GLU A 164 14.77 3.32 -7.94
C GLU A 164 14.11 4.30 -8.93
N LYS A 165 13.73 5.47 -8.43
CA LYS A 165 13.29 6.61 -9.23
C LYS A 165 14.50 7.52 -9.41
N MET A 166 15.07 7.52 -10.61
CA MET A 166 16.10 8.50 -10.96
C MET A 166 15.43 9.84 -11.31
N ASN A 167 16.10 10.96 -11.03
CA ASN A 167 15.64 12.26 -11.51
C ASN A 167 15.49 12.21 -13.03
N GLU A 168 14.28 12.44 -13.53
CA GLU A 168 14.11 12.91 -14.90
C GLU A 168 14.81 14.26 -14.96
N ARG A 169 16.03 14.30 -15.51
CA ARG A 169 16.67 15.56 -15.86
C ARG A 169 15.78 16.20 -16.93
N LEU A 170 15.10 17.29 -16.56
CA LEU A 170 14.58 18.28 -17.50
C LEU A 170 15.71 18.83 -18.37
#